data_AF-A0A1A6GIX4-F1
#
_entry.id   AF-A0A1A6GIX4-F1
#
_cell.length_a   1.000
_cell.length_b   1.000
_cell.length_c   1.000
_cell.angle_alpha   90.00
_cell.angle_beta   90.00
_cell.angle_gamma   90.00
#
_symmetry.space_group_name_H-M   'P 1'
#
loop_
_entity.id
_entity.type
_entity.pdbx_description
1 polymer ?
#
loop_
_entity_poly.entity_id
_entity_poly.type
_entity_poly.pdbx_seq_one_letter_code
_entity_poly.pdbx_strand_id
1 'polypeptide(L)'
;MPKRNYPFADASPLQLKVHVGPRELSRGVFGEQYSREVFERTKQLLFQGAQAYRDNIWGEGCSITHLPESLKPGLVGAPQAARGQMLIGPDGRLTRCQTQASEAGLPGTAPTACSSCVRSVDGKAVCSQCDRALCGRCVYTCWACGALACLLCGLADYDDDGEKTLCTNCAMFEA
;
A
#
# COMPACT_ATOMS: atom_id res chain seq x y z
N MET A 1 23.89 -65.88 28.86
CA MET A 1 23.00 -65.51 27.74
C MET A 1 23.64 -64.36 26.99
N PRO A 2 23.80 -64.42 25.65
CA PRO A 2 24.31 -63.29 24.88
C PRO A 2 23.31 -62.14 24.96
N LYS A 3 23.76 -60.92 25.30
CA LYS A 3 22.91 -59.72 25.23
C LYS A 3 22.53 -59.51 23.76
N ARG A 4 21.23 -59.34 23.48
CA ARG A 4 20.75 -59.03 22.12
C ARG A 4 21.35 -57.70 21.66
N ASN A 5 21.80 -57.64 20.42
CA ASN A 5 22.29 -56.41 19.81
C ASN A 5 21.18 -55.34 19.83
N TYR A 6 21.56 -54.10 20.16
CA TYR A 6 20.64 -52.96 20.28
C TYR A 6 20.07 -52.59 18.90
N PRO A 7 18.76 -52.73 18.65
CA PRO A 7 18.19 -52.68 17.30
C PRO A 7 18.08 -51.25 16.71
N PHE A 8 18.47 -50.22 17.47
CA PHE A 8 18.34 -48.82 17.05
C PHE A 8 19.69 -48.14 16.78
N ALA A 9 20.80 -48.90 16.69
CA ALA A 9 22.14 -48.33 16.58
C ALA A 9 22.37 -47.52 15.30
N ASP A 10 21.78 -47.92 14.16
CA ASP A 10 22.20 -47.39 12.85
C ASP A 10 21.08 -46.72 12.02
N ALA A 11 19.82 -46.71 12.46
CA ALA A 11 18.71 -46.19 11.64
C ALA A 11 17.49 -45.65 12.42
N SER A 12 17.64 -45.24 13.68
CA SER A 12 16.54 -44.52 14.34
C SER A 12 16.48 -43.10 13.77
N PRO A 13 15.36 -42.65 13.17
CA PRO A 13 15.22 -41.24 12.81
C PRO A 13 15.44 -40.41 14.07
N LEU A 14 16.26 -39.36 13.94
CA LEU A 14 16.47 -38.40 15.01
C LEU A 14 15.10 -37.88 15.45
N GLN A 15 14.71 -38.13 16.70
CA GLN A 15 13.49 -37.58 17.27
C GLN A 15 13.69 -36.06 17.45
N LEU A 16 13.40 -35.31 16.39
CA LEU A 16 13.50 -33.87 16.39
C LEU A 16 12.22 -33.28 16.99
N LYS A 17 12.36 -32.53 18.07
CA LYS A 17 11.26 -31.74 18.62
C LYS A 17 11.08 -30.50 17.75
N VAL A 18 10.02 -30.50 16.94
CA VAL A 18 9.62 -29.34 16.14
C VAL A 18 8.62 -28.52 16.95
N HIS A 19 8.83 -27.20 17.02
CA HIS A 19 7.82 -26.29 17.55
C HIS A 19 6.68 -26.16 16.52
N VAL A 20 5.47 -26.48 16.94
CA VAL A 20 4.25 -26.33 16.12
C VAL A 20 3.50 -25.12 16.64
N GLY A 21 3.40 -24.07 15.82
CA GLY A 21 2.69 -22.84 16.12
C GLY A 21 1.32 -22.78 15.46
N PRO A 22 0.57 -21.69 15.70
CA PRO A 22 -0.77 -21.49 15.14
C PRO A 22 -0.79 -21.55 13.61
N ARG A 23 0.27 -21.08 12.95
CA ARG A 23 0.39 -21.07 11.48
C ARG A 23 0.48 -22.49 10.92
N GLU A 24 1.23 -23.36 11.58
CA GLU A 24 1.35 -24.77 11.22
C GLU A 24 0.02 -25.50 11.45
N LEU A 25 -0.67 -25.18 12.55
CA LEU A 25 -1.99 -25.73 12.86
C LEU A 25 -3.05 -25.32 11.83
N SER A 26 -3.04 -24.05 11.37
CA SER A 26 -3.96 -23.57 10.33
C SER A 26 -3.73 -24.23 8.96
N ARG A 27 -2.58 -24.87 8.74
CA ARG A 27 -2.28 -25.65 7.52
C ARG A 27 -2.47 -27.15 7.70
N GLY A 28 -2.82 -27.60 8.91
CA GLY A 28 -3.02 -29.00 9.24
C GLY A 28 -4.42 -29.52 8.90
N VAL A 29 -4.73 -30.72 9.40
CA VAL A 29 -6.00 -31.42 9.16
C VAL A 29 -7.23 -30.60 9.58
N PHE A 30 -7.11 -29.80 10.65
CA PHE A 30 -8.16 -28.90 11.13
C PHE A 30 -8.07 -27.47 10.55
N GLY A 31 -7.28 -27.27 9.48
CA GLY A 31 -7.01 -25.95 8.91
C GLY A 31 -8.28 -25.19 8.51
N GLU A 32 -9.27 -25.89 7.95
CA GLU A 32 -10.54 -25.26 7.56
C GLU A 32 -11.28 -24.66 8.76
N GLN A 33 -11.39 -25.41 9.87
CA GLN A 33 -12.04 -24.93 11.09
C GLN A 33 -11.30 -23.72 11.67
N TYR A 34 -9.97 -23.77 11.78
CA TYR A 34 -9.18 -22.65 12.28
C TYR A 34 -9.29 -21.42 11.39
N SER A 35 -9.31 -21.59 10.06
CA SER A 35 -9.48 -20.47 9.13
C SER A 35 -10.84 -19.79 9.30
N ARG A 36 -11.89 -20.58 9.55
CA ARG A 36 -13.25 -20.09 9.79
C ARG A 36 -13.34 -19.31 11.10
N GLU A 37 -12.72 -19.80 12.16
CA GLU A 37 -12.64 -19.12 13.46
C GLU A 37 -11.91 -17.77 13.34
N VAL A 38 -10.77 -17.74 12.64
CA VAL A 38 -10.02 -16.50 12.38
C VAL A 38 -10.83 -15.52 11.56
N PHE A 39 -11.53 -16.00 10.53
CA PHE A 39 -12.38 -15.17 9.69
C PHE A 39 -13.52 -14.54 10.51
N GLU A 40 -14.28 -15.33 11.26
CA GLU A 40 -15.40 -14.83 12.06
C GLU A 40 -14.93 -13.86 13.15
N ARG A 41 -13.79 -14.13 13.80
CA ARG A 41 -13.21 -13.19 14.77
C ARG A 41 -12.81 -11.87 14.12
N THR A 42 -12.16 -11.92 12.96
CA THR A 42 -11.74 -10.72 12.23
C THR A 42 -12.96 -9.90 11.79
N LYS A 43 -13.98 -10.57 11.26
CA LYS A 43 -15.25 -9.98 10.89
C LYS A 43 -15.91 -9.27 12.09
N GLN A 44 -15.99 -9.95 13.24
CA GLN A 44 -16.53 -9.35 14.47
C GLN A 44 -15.75 -8.10 14.88
N LEU A 45 -14.41 -8.15 14.87
CA LEU A 45 -13.57 -7.00 15.20
C LEU A 45 -13.81 -5.81 14.26
N LEU A 46 -13.95 -6.06 12.96
CA LEU A 46 -14.24 -5.02 11.97
C LEU A 46 -15.61 -4.37 12.21
N PHE A 47 -16.64 -5.17 12.46
CA PHE A 47 -17.98 -4.65 12.76
C PHE A 47 -18.04 -3.91 14.10
N GLN A 48 -17.38 -4.42 15.14
CA GLN A 48 -17.28 -3.75 16.43
C GLN A 48 -16.53 -2.42 16.31
N GLY A 49 -15.43 -2.37 15.56
CA GLY A 49 -14.69 -1.13 15.30
C GLY A 49 -15.52 -0.10 14.53
N ALA A 50 -16.26 -0.54 13.52
CA ALA A 50 -17.18 0.32 12.77
C ALA A 50 -18.33 0.84 13.63
N GLN A 51 -18.88 0.00 14.51
CA GLN A 51 -19.93 0.40 15.45
C GLN A 51 -19.39 1.41 16.46
N ALA A 52 -18.27 1.13 17.11
CA ALA A 52 -17.64 2.06 18.04
C ALA A 52 -17.35 3.42 17.38
N TYR A 53 -16.90 3.44 16.12
CA TYR A 53 -16.72 4.68 15.38
C TYR A 53 -18.04 5.44 15.15
N ARG A 54 -19.13 4.75 14.80
CA ARG A 54 -20.46 5.37 14.60
C ARG A 54 -21.06 5.89 15.90
N ASP A 55 -20.92 5.15 16.98
CA ASP A 55 -21.48 5.50 18.29
C ASP A 55 -20.77 6.76 18.85
N ASN A 56 -19.46 6.90 18.60
CA ASN A 56 -18.69 8.11 18.93
C ASN A 56 -19.07 9.36 18.08
N ILE A 57 -19.76 9.19 16.95
CA ILE A 57 -20.17 10.31 16.07
C ILE A 57 -21.54 10.87 16.49
N TRP A 58 -22.42 10.04 17.07
CA TRP A 58 -23.81 10.42 17.38
C TRP A 58 -24.09 10.61 18.89
N GLY A 59 -23.18 10.21 19.77
CA GLY A 59 -23.22 10.51 21.20
C GLY A 59 -22.49 11.81 21.54
N GLU A 60 -23.18 12.93 21.45
CA GLU A 60 -23.00 14.16 22.25
C GLU A 60 -21.55 14.57 22.63
N GLY A 61 -21.00 15.55 21.91
CA GLY A 61 -20.05 16.56 22.40
C GLY A 61 -18.78 16.09 23.15
N CYS A 62 -17.65 16.01 22.43
CA CYS A 62 -16.26 16.10 22.92
C CYS A 62 -15.90 15.65 24.35
N SER A 63 -15.12 14.57 24.46
CA SER A 63 -14.14 14.43 25.57
C SER A 63 -12.92 13.57 25.17
N ILE A 64 -12.05 14.12 24.32
CA ILE A 64 -10.64 13.69 24.32
C ILE A 64 -9.99 14.33 25.56
N THR A 65 -10.05 13.61 26.67
CA THR A 65 -9.14 13.75 27.82
C THR A 65 -8.55 12.35 28.01
N HIS A 66 -7.37 12.08 27.47
CA HIS A 66 -6.12 12.49 28.10
C HIS A 66 -5.08 13.01 27.09
N LEU A 67 -4.73 14.28 27.26
CA LEU A 67 -3.45 14.88 26.84
C LEU A 67 -2.39 14.60 27.95
N PRO A 68 -1.09 14.60 27.64
CA PRO A 68 -0.31 15.85 27.70
C PRO A 68 0.49 16.03 26.40
N GLU A 69 0.73 17.19 25.81
CA GLU A 69 0.73 18.56 26.31
C GLU A 69 0.41 19.52 25.15
N SER A 70 -0.25 20.62 25.50
CA SER A 70 -0.58 21.83 24.74
C SER A 70 0.08 22.06 23.37
N LEU A 71 -0.72 22.06 22.30
CA LEU A 71 -0.58 23.04 21.19
C LEU A 71 -1.97 23.52 20.74
N LYS A 72 -2.13 24.83 20.66
CA LYS A 72 -3.38 25.60 20.45
C LYS A 72 -4.15 25.21 19.17
N PRO A 73 -5.49 25.39 19.15
CA PRO A 73 -6.32 25.14 17.97
C PRO A 73 -6.11 26.24 16.93
N GLY A 74 -5.43 25.90 15.84
CA GLY A 74 -5.47 26.66 14.59
C GLY A 74 -6.28 25.89 13.56
N LEU A 75 -7.47 26.40 13.24
CA LEU A 75 -8.29 26.12 12.04
C LEU A 75 -7.78 24.96 11.15
N VAL A 76 -8.07 23.71 11.53
CA VAL A 76 -7.61 22.54 10.77
C VAL A 76 -8.65 22.25 9.69
N GLY A 77 -8.34 22.64 8.46
CA GLY A 77 -9.06 22.21 7.26
C GLY A 77 -9.08 20.69 7.15
N ALA A 78 -10.02 20.17 6.35
CA ALA A 78 -10.23 18.74 6.10
C ALA A 78 -8.91 17.96 5.96
N PRO A 79 -8.86 16.67 6.40
CA PRO A 79 -7.65 15.87 6.35
C PRO A 79 -7.05 15.96 4.95
N GLN A 80 -5.91 16.62 4.82
CA GLN A 80 -5.24 16.74 3.54
C GLN A 80 -4.79 15.33 3.17
N ALA A 81 -5.49 14.74 2.21
CA ALA A 81 -5.13 13.44 1.68
C ALA A 81 -3.66 13.49 1.27
N ALA A 82 -2.88 12.55 1.79
CA ALA A 82 -1.47 12.46 1.47
C ALA A 82 -1.31 12.25 -0.04
N ARG A 83 -0.28 12.87 -0.62
CA ARG A 83 0.05 12.78 -2.04
C ARG A 83 -0.01 11.31 -2.51
N GLY A 84 -0.81 11.04 -3.54
CA GLY A 84 -1.00 9.70 -4.10
C GLY A 84 -2.15 8.88 -3.49
N GLN A 85 -2.83 9.34 -2.43
CA GLN A 85 -4.04 8.67 -1.92
C GLN A 85 -5.21 8.76 -2.90
N MET A 86 -5.92 7.64 -3.05
CA MET A 86 -7.16 7.56 -3.83
C MET A 86 -8.36 7.73 -2.88
N LEU A 87 -9.33 8.53 -3.29
CA LEU A 87 -10.62 8.68 -2.63
C LEU A 87 -11.69 7.89 -3.37
N ILE A 88 -12.70 7.42 -2.66
CA ILE A 88 -13.92 6.89 -3.27
C ILE A 88 -14.82 8.08 -3.59
N GLY A 89 -15.07 8.31 -4.87
CA GLY A 89 -15.99 9.33 -5.35
C GLY A 89 -17.45 8.97 -5.04
N PRO A 90 -18.37 9.94 -5.12
CA PRO A 90 -19.81 9.71 -4.90
C PRO A 90 -20.43 8.74 -5.91
N ASP A 91 -19.76 8.51 -7.04
CA ASP A 91 -20.09 7.53 -8.08
C ASP A 91 -19.50 6.13 -7.80
N GLY A 92 -18.85 5.94 -6.64
CA GLY A 92 -18.17 4.70 -6.26
C GLY A 92 -16.83 4.46 -6.97
N ARG A 93 -16.36 5.41 -7.80
CA ARG A 93 -15.09 5.27 -8.52
C ARG A 93 -13.94 5.84 -7.71
N LEU A 94 -12.77 5.22 -7.81
CA LEU A 94 -11.58 5.75 -7.17
C LEU A 94 -11.08 6.98 -7.93
N THR A 95 -11.13 8.15 -7.29
CA THR A 95 -10.63 9.42 -7.82
C THR A 95 -9.39 9.85 -7.04
N ARG A 96 -8.39 10.38 -7.74
CA ARG A 96 -7.19 10.90 -7.09
C ARG A 96 -7.52 12.23 -6.40
N CYS A 97 -7.08 12.39 -5.16
CA CYS A 97 -7.06 13.68 -4.50
C CYS A 97 -6.15 14.64 -5.27
N GLN A 98 -6.75 15.59 -6.00
CA GLN A 98 -6.00 16.72 -6.52
C GLN A 98 -5.67 17.60 -5.32
N THR A 99 -4.44 17.49 -4.81
CA THR A 99 -3.91 18.53 -3.93
C THR A 99 -3.96 19.82 -4.74
N GLN A 100 -4.84 20.75 -4.36
CA GLN A 100 -4.87 22.07 -4.98
C GLN A 100 -3.46 22.65 -4.87
N ALA A 101 -2.79 22.77 -6.01
CA ALA A 101 -1.63 23.62 -6.14
C ALA A 101 -2.16 25.04 -5.92
N SER A 102 -2.04 25.52 -4.69
CA SER A 102 -2.15 26.94 -4.40
C SER A 102 -1.06 27.64 -5.21
N GLU A 103 -1.47 28.24 -6.32
CA GLU A 103 -0.73 29.24 -7.09
C GLU A 103 -0.55 30.48 -6.19
N ALA A 104 0.45 30.42 -5.30
CA ALA A 104 1.03 31.61 -4.68
C ALA A 104 2.45 31.76 -5.24
N GLY A 105 2.65 32.83 -6.03
CA GLY A 105 3.85 33.04 -6.84
C GLY A 105 5.13 33.36 -6.05
N LEU A 106 6.23 32.79 -6.58
CA LEU A 106 7.67 33.18 -6.52
C LEU A 106 8.38 33.36 -5.15
N PRO A 107 9.74 33.34 -5.10
CA PRO A 107 10.74 32.57 -5.85
C PRO A 107 11.65 31.76 -4.91
N GLY A 108 12.27 30.69 -5.42
CA GLY A 108 13.18 29.84 -4.67
C GLY A 108 12.69 28.40 -4.60
N THR A 109 12.37 27.82 -5.76
CA THR A 109 12.05 26.40 -5.84
C THR A 109 13.32 25.64 -5.48
N ALA A 110 13.40 25.10 -4.26
CA ALA A 110 14.44 24.16 -3.92
C ALA A 110 14.48 23.08 -5.01
N PRO A 111 15.66 22.75 -5.57
CA PRO A 111 15.76 21.79 -6.65
C PRO A 111 15.16 20.48 -6.15
N THR A 112 14.03 20.11 -6.73
CA THR A 112 13.39 18.85 -6.36
C THR A 112 14.17 17.75 -7.08
N ALA A 113 14.80 16.86 -6.30
CA ALA A 113 15.52 15.75 -6.88
C ALA A 113 14.56 14.83 -7.65
N CYS A 114 15.01 14.32 -8.79
CA CYS A 114 14.29 13.32 -9.55
C CYS A 114 14.07 12.10 -8.65
N SER A 115 12.83 11.65 -8.47
CA SER A 115 12.53 10.50 -7.62
C SER A 115 13.03 9.17 -8.19
N SER A 116 13.54 9.15 -9.43
CA SER A 116 14.10 7.97 -10.08
C SER A 116 15.63 8.00 -10.12
N CYS A 117 16.25 9.10 -10.54
CA CYS A 117 17.71 9.18 -10.69
C CYS A 117 18.40 10.07 -9.64
N VAL A 118 17.65 10.69 -8.73
CA VAL A 118 18.13 11.54 -7.61
C VAL A 118 18.87 12.81 -8.05
N ARG A 119 19.05 13.04 -9.36
CA ARG A 119 19.64 14.27 -9.89
C ARG A 119 18.72 15.46 -9.62
N SER A 120 19.31 16.62 -9.33
CA SER A 120 18.57 17.88 -9.25
C SER A 120 17.86 18.14 -10.57
N VAL A 121 16.58 18.50 -10.50
CA VAL A 121 15.76 18.77 -11.68
C VAL A 121 15.35 20.23 -11.69
N ASP A 122 15.73 20.94 -12.75
CA ASP A 122 15.08 22.19 -13.15
C ASP A 122 13.89 21.83 -14.05
N GLY A 123 12.74 21.54 -13.43
CA GLY A 123 11.54 21.16 -14.18
C GLY A 123 10.49 20.42 -13.36
N LYS A 124 9.21 20.65 -13.72
CA LYS A 124 8.02 20.13 -13.02
C LYS A 124 7.37 18.99 -13.83
N ALA A 125 8.11 17.96 -14.23
CA ALA A 125 7.45 16.75 -14.74
C ALA A 125 7.03 15.87 -13.55
N VAL A 126 5.76 15.50 -13.51
CA VAL A 126 5.18 14.70 -12.43
C VAL A 126 4.54 13.45 -13.04
N CYS A 127 4.82 12.29 -12.47
CA CYS A 127 4.16 11.05 -12.86
C CYS A 127 2.65 11.15 -12.58
N SER A 128 1.82 11.00 -13.61
CA SER A 128 0.36 10.99 -13.46
C SER A 128 -0.15 9.88 -12.53
N GLN A 129 0.63 8.81 -12.35
CA GLN A 129 0.24 7.62 -11.59
C GLN A 129 0.75 7.56 -10.15
N CYS A 130 1.87 8.18 -9.81
CA CYS A 130 2.42 8.15 -8.44
C CYS A 130 2.81 9.52 -7.90
N ASP A 131 2.49 10.57 -8.65
CA ASP A 131 2.80 11.97 -8.37
C ASP A 131 4.28 12.26 -8.12
N ARG A 132 5.22 11.34 -8.40
CA ARG A 132 6.65 11.58 -8.17
C ARG A 132 7.21 12.61 -9.17
N ALA A 133 8.07 13.50 -8.68
CA ALA A 133 8.78 14.47 -9.52
C ALA A 133 9.91 13.76 -10.30
N LEU A 134 10.01 14.02 -11.60
CA LEU A 134 10.94 13.34 -12.50
C LEU A 134 11.70 14.34 -13.36
N CYS A 135 12.92 13.97 -13.75
CA CYS A 135 13.62 14.64 -14.84
C CYS A 135 13.08 14.16 -16.20
N GLY A 136 13.33 14.95 -17.25
CA GLY A 136 12.90 14.61 -18.62
C GLY A 136 13.41 13.25 -19.14
N ARG A 137 14.46 12.68 -18.55
CA ARG A 137 14.98 11.34 -18.91
C ARG A 137 14.31 10.19 -18.15
N CYS A 138 13.63 10.49 -17.04
CA CYS A 138 13.01 9.47 -16.18
C CYS A 138 11.48 9.42 -16.36
N VAL A 139 10.96 10.20 -17.30
CA VAL A 139 9.56 10.26 -17.66
C VAL A 139 9.40 9.84 -19.11
N TYR A 140 8.32 9.13 -19.40
CA TYR A 140 7.87 8.86 -20.77
C TYR A 140 6.38 9.18 -20.86
N THR A 141 5.90 9.27 -22.10
CA THR A 141 4.52 9.55 -22.42
C THR A 141 3.83 8.23 -22.74
N CYS A 142 2.72 7.94 -22.05
CA CYS A 142 1.89 6.79 -22.38
C CYS A 142 1.36 6.94 -23.81
N TRP A 143 1.58 5.93 -24.66
CA TRP A 143 1.08 5.95 -26.03
C TRP A 143 -0.45 6.08 -26.07
N ALA A 144 -1.16 5.29 -25.27
CA ALA A 144 -2.62 5.21 -25.33
C ALA A 144 -3.35 6.46 -24.80
N CYS A 145 -2.86 7.07 -23.71
CA CYS A 145 -3.57 8.19 -23.05
C CYS A 145 -2.79 9.50 -23.00
N GLY A 146 -1.56 9.54 -23.52
CA GLY A 146 -0.70 10.74 -23.49
C GLY A 146 -0.21 11.14 -22.10
N ALA A 147 -0.55 10.40 -21.04
CA ALA A 147 -0.18 10.76 -19.68
C ALA A 147 1.31 10.48 -19.41
N LEU A 148 1.97 11.38 -18.69
CA LEU A 148 3.35 11.19 -18.25
C LEU A 148 3.43 10.11 -17.17
N ALA A 149 4.34 9.16 -17.31
CA ALA A 149 4.58 8.11 -16.33
C ALA A 149 6.07 7.91 -16.05
N CYS A 150 6.40 7.48 -14.83
CA CYS A 150 7.77 7.11 -14.45
C CYS A 150 8.07 5.66 -14.86
N LEU A 151 9.34 5.28 -14.90
CA LEU A 151 9.78 3.90 -15.21
C LEU A 151 9.11 2.80 -14.37
N LEU A 152 8.59 3.12 -13.19
CA LEU A 152 7.88 2.16 -12.34
C LEU A 152 6.37 2.10 -12.62
N CYS A 153 5.80 3.14 -13.23
CA CYS A 153 4.36 3.29 -13.44
C CYS A 153 3.94 2.98 -14.87
N GLY A 154 4.74 2.22 -15.58
CA GLY A 154 4.38 1.77 -16.91
C GLY A 154 5.39 0.79 -17.47
N LEU A 155 5.00 0.29 -18.63
CA LEU A 155 5.44 -0.95 -19.18
C LEU A 155 5.85 -0.69 -20.63
N ALA A 156 7.04 -1.15 -20.99
CA ALA A 156 7.44 -1.21 -22.38
C ALA A 156 6.73 -2.40 -23.02
N ASP A 157 5.91 -2.10 -24.00
CA ASP A 157 5.31 -3.05 -24.91
C ASP A 157 6.23 -3.20 -26.13
N TYR A 158 6.70 -4.42 -26.35
CA TYR A 158 7.61 -4.79 -27.43
C TYR A 158 6.82 -5.56 -28.50
N ASP A 159 5.89 -4.87 -29.14
CA ASP A 159 5.16 -5.41 -30.27
C ASP A 159 6.00 -5.29 -31.57
N ASP A 160 5.62 -6.02 -32.62
CA ASP A 160 6.36 -6.16 -33.89
C ASP A 160 6.48 -4.82 -34.64
N ASP A 161 5.63 -3.84 -34.30
CA ASP A 161 5.61 -2.48 -34.85
C ASP A 161 6.47 -1.44 -34.09
N GLY A 162 7.26 -1.86 -33.09
CA GLY A 162 8.24 -1.01 -32.39
C GLY A 162 7.98 -0.79 -30.89
N GLU A 163 8.94 -0.17 -30.19
CA GLU A 163 8.88 0.08 -28.74
C GLU A 163 7.78 1.09 -28.37
N LYS A 164 6.70 0.61 -27.72
CA LYS A 164 5.62 1.45 -27.20
C LYS A 164 5.67 1.45 -25.68
N THR A 165 5.41 2.58 -25.04
CA THR A 165 5.33 2.63 -23.56
C THR A 165 3.91 2.95 -23.11
N LEU A 166 3.34 2.09 -22.28
CA LEU A 166 2.01 2.26 -21.72
C LEU A 166 2.11 2.52 -20.22
N CYS A 167 1.25 3.39 -19.68
CA CYS A 167 1.09 3.48 -18.23
C CYS A 167 0.39 2.22 -17.70
N THR A 168 0.59 1.90 -16.41
CA THR A 168 0.00 0.72 -15.77
C THR A 168 -1.51 0.61 -15.98
N ASN A 169 -2.24 1.72 -15.99
CA ASN A 169 -3.68 1.67 -16.22
C ASN A 169 -4.01 1.25 -17.66
N CYS A 170 -3.36 1.83 -18.67
CA CYS A 170 -3.61 1.47 -20.07
C CYS A 170 -3.16 0.04 -20.39
N ALA A 171 -2.02 -0.38 -19.85
CA ALA A 171 -1.52 -1.75 -20.03
C ALA A 171 -2.51 -2.80 -19.48
N MET A 172 -3.25 -2.49 -18.41
CA MET A 172 -4.27 -3.40 -17.85
C MET A 172 -5.52 -3.55 -18.73
N PHE A 173 -5.76 -2.67 -19.70
CA PHE A 173 -6.94 -2.71 -20.58
C PHE A 173 -6.62 -3.22 -21.99
N GLU A 174 -5.36 -3.48 -22.32
CA GLU A 174 -4.93 -4.07 -23.60
C GLU A 174 -4.68 -5.60 -23.51
N ALA A 175 -4.91 -6.21 -22.34
CA ALA A 175 -4.78 -7.66 -22.11
C ALA A 175 -6.04 -8.46 -22.48
#